data_AF-A0AAN9AD97-F1
#
_entry.id   AF-A0AAN9AD97-F1
#
_cell.length_a   1.000
_cell.length_b   1.000
_cell.length_c   1.000
_cell.angle_alpha   90.00
_cell.angle_beta   90.00
_cell.angle_gamma   90.00
#
_symmetry.space_group_name_H-M   'P 1'
#
loop_
_entity.id
_entity.type
_entity.pdbx_description
1 polymer ?
#
loop_
_entity_poly.entity_id
_entity_poly.type
_entity_poly.pdbx_seq_one_letter_code
_entity_poly.pdbx_strand_id
1 'polypeptide(L)'
;MQLLSDSEELKQVVTEFERLVLGLWWVFCILITVAYRSSLIAHLSVPGKSATIDTLEQLLQPNGWTWGMEETYGIGWEWFRKSTVPTVMNIYKHMEVH
;
A
#
# COMPACT_ATOMS: atom_id res chain seq x y z
N MET A 1 33.52 -52.59 26.28
CA MET A 1 33.46 -51.28 26.96
C MET A 1 33.51 -50.11 25.98
N GLN A 2 34.41 -50.12 24.99
CA GLN A 2 34.57 -49.03 24.00
C GLN A 2 33.30 -48.72 23.16
N LEU A 3 32.57 -49.77 22.76
CA LEU A 3 31.33 -49.67 21.96
C LEU A 3 30.17 -48.94 22.68
N LEU A 4 30.16 -48.93 24.01
CA LEU A 4 29.16 -48.17 24.78
C LEU A 4 29.53 -46.69 24.88
N SER A 5 30.82 -46.37 24.94
CA SER A 5 31.32 -44.99 25.00
C SER A 5 30.97 -44.20 23.74
N ASP A 6 31.16 -44.80 22.55
CA ASP A 6 30.82 -44.15 21.28
C ASP A 6 29.30 -43.86 21.17
N SER A 7 28.46 -44.73 21.73
CA SER A 7 26.99 -44.57 21.66
C SER A 7 26.46 -43.41 22.52
N GLU A 8 27.12 -43.11 23.63
CA GLU A 8 26.79 -41.99 24.52
C GLU A 8 27.24 -40.65 23.91
N GLU A 9 28.44 -40.62 23.32
CA GLU A 9 28.95 -39.44 22.60
C GLU A 9 28.03 -39.08 21.41
N LEU A 10 27.56 -40.08 20.65
CA LEU A 10 26.65 -39.84 19.53
C LEU A 10 25.29 -39.30 20.00
N LYS A 11 24.76 -39.79 21.12
CA LYS A 11 23.51 -39.26 21.72
C LYS A 11 23.69 -37.83 22.20
N GLN A 12 24.81 -37.52 22.84
CA GLN A 12 25.09 -36.18 23.34
C GLN A 12 25.18 -35.18 22.19
N VAL A 13 25.89 -35.53 21.11
CA VAL A 13 26.01 -34.72 19.91
C VAL A 13 24.65 -34.50 19.23
N VAL A 14 23.82 -35.55 19.10
CA VAL A 14 22.45 -35.44 18.55
C VAL A 14 21.56 -34.52 19.39
N THR A 15 21.64 -34.61 20.71
CA THR A 15 20.80 -33.82 21.62
C THR A 15 21.10 -32.31 21.52
N GLU A 16 22.35 -31.93 21.29
CA GLU A 16 22.75 -30.54 21.09
C GLU A 16 22.22 -30.00 19.74
N PHE A 17 22.28 -30.80 18.68
CA PHE A 17 21.71 -30.44 17.38
C PHE A 17 20.18 -30.29 17.43
N GLU A 18 19.47 -31.14 18.18
CA GLU A 18 18.02 -31.04 18.37
C GLU A 18 17.62 -29.70 19.00
N ARG A 19 18.36 -29.22 20.01
CA ARG A 19 18.10 -27.93 20.66
C ARG A 19 18.33 -26.76 19.72
N LEU A 20 19.38 -26.81 18.90
CA LEU A 20 19.65 -25.78 17.87
C LEU A 20 18.56 -25.76 16.79
N VAL A 21 18.13 -26.93 16.31
CA VAL A 21 17.06 -27.05 15.31
C VAL A 21 15.73 -26.55 15.88
N LEU A 22 15.39 -26.91 17.11
CA LEU A 22 14.19 -26.41 17.79
C LEU A 22 14.25 -24.90 18.01
N GLY A 23 15.40 -24.37 18.45
CA GLY A 23 15.60 -22.93 18.62
C GLY A 23 15.42 -22.16 17.30
N LEU A 24 16.03 -22.65 16.22
CA LEU A 24 15.90 -22.04 14.90
C LEU A 24 14.47 -22.16 14.35
N TRP A 25 13.80 -23.29 14.59
CA TRP A 25 12.40 -23.50 14.22
C TRP A 25 11.47 -22.51 14.90
N TRP A 26 11.65 -22.27 16.21
CA TRP A 26 10.89 -21.26 16.95
C TRP A 26 11.08 -19.86 16.37
N VAL A 27 12.32 -19.47 16.05
CA VAL A 27 12.61 -18.17 15.42
C VAL A 27 11.97 -18.07 14.03
N PHE A 28 12.03 -19.13 13.24
CA PHE A 28 11.41 -19.18 11.91
C PHE A 28 9.89 -19.00 11.98
N CYS A 29 9.21 -19.68 12.91
CA CYS A 29 7.76 -19.51 13.13
C CYS A 29 7.40 -18.07 13.52
N ILE A 30 8.18 -17.43 14.41
CA ILE A 30 7.97 -16.04 14.81
C ILE A 30 8.15 -15.10 13.60
N LEU A 31 9.21 -15.29 12.81
CA LEU A 31 9.48 -14.48 11.62
C LEU A 31 8.32 -14.55 10.63
N ILE A 32 7.82 -15.75 10.33
CA ILE A 32 6.67 -15.92 9.42
C ILE A 32 5.43 -15.23 10.00
N THR A 33 5.16 -15.41 11.29
CA THR A 33 3.97 -14.83 11.93
C THR A 33 4.01 -13.31 11.90
N VAL A 34 5.16 -12.71 12.18
CA VAL A 34 5.34 -11.24 12.13
C VAL A 34 5.24 -10.73 10.70
N ALA A 35 5.89 -11.39 9.73
CA ALA A 35 5.84 -10.98 8.32
C ALA A 35 4.43 -11.10 7.71
N TYR A 36 3.68 -12.14 8.08
CA TYR A 36 2.29 -12.29 7.68
C TYR A 36 1.43 -11.18 8.30
N ARG A 37 1.60 -10.93 9.60
CA ARG A 37 0.85 -9.89 10.32
C ARG A 37 1.18 -8.50 9.77
N SER A 38 2.43 -8.19 9.46
CA SER A 38 2.83 -6.89 8.90
C SER A 38 2.25 -6.68 7.50
N SER A 39 2.26 -7.72 6.66
CA SER A 39 1.70 -7.65 5.30
C SER A 39 0.17 -7.49 5.34
N LEU A 40 -0.48 -8.15 6.29
CA LEU A 40 -1.92 -8.01 6.51
C LEU A 40 -2.29 -6.60 7.01
N ILE A 41 -1.57 -6.10 8.02
CA ILE A 41 -1.78 -4.75 8.57
C ILE A 41 -1.53 -3.70 7.49
N ALA A 42 -0.48 -3.85 6.67
CA ALA A 42 -0.19 -2.92 5.59
C ALA A 42 -1.38 -2.80 4.62
N HIS A 43 -1.95 -3.92 4.17
CA HIS A 43 -3.13 -3.90 3.30
C HIS A 43 -4.38 -3.33 4.00
N LEU A 44 -4.60 -3.65 5.27
CA LEU A 44 -5.75 -3.13 6.04
C LEU A 44 -5.61 -1.64 6.39
N SER A 45 -4.38 -1.14 6.49
CA SER A 45 -4.10 0.26 6.85
C SER A 45 -4.31 1.22 5.69
N VAL A 46 -4.33 0.73 4.45
CA VAL A 46 -4.65 1.56 3.29
C VAL A 46 -6.14 1.89 3.35
N PRO A 47 -6.53 3.16 3.55
CA PRO A 47 -7.93 3.55 3.49
C PRO A 47 -8.46 3.16 2.11
N GLY A 48 -9.57 2.42 2.10
CA GLY A 48 -10.15 1.86 0.89
C GLY A 48 -10.25 2.93 -0.21
N LYS A 49 -9.60 2.66 -1.35
CA LYS A 49 -9.63 3.39 -2.62
C LYS A 49 -10.06 4.85 -2.49
N SER A 50 -9.09 5.77 -2.54
CA SER A 50 -9.29 7.22 -2.59
C SER A 50 -10.56 7.57 -3.36
N ALA A 51 -11.47 8.33 -2.74
CA ALA A 51 -12.78 8.63 -3.30
C ALA A 51 -12.62 9.10 -4.75
N THR A 52 -13.23 8.37 -5.68
CA THR A 52 -13.27 8.79 -7.08
C THR A 52 -13.97 10.14 -7.14
N ILE A 53 -13.49 11.03 -8.00
CA ILE A 53 -14.17 12.30 -8.26
C ILE A 53 -15.41 11.98 -9.08
N ASP A 54 -16.56 11.90 -8.41
CA ASP A 54 -17.84 11.56 -9.01
C ASP A 54 -18.65 12.83 -9.35
N THR A 55 -18.33 13.98 -8.73
CA THR A 55 -19.00 15.26 -9.00
C THR A 55 -18.06 16.41 -9.30
N LEU A 56 -18.60 17.43 -9.97
CA LEU A 56 -17.87 18.66 -10.28
C LEU A 56 -17.51 19.46 -9.01
N GLU A 57 -18.30 19.40 -7.95
CA GLU A 57 -17.91 20.07 -6.68
C GLU A 57 -16.69 19.41 -6.04
N GLN A 58 -16.51 18.10 -6.22
CA GLN A 58 -15.36 17.38 -5.68
C GLN A 58 -14.05 17.75 -6.41
N LEU A 59 -14.12 18.20 -7.66
CA LEU A 59 -12.95 18.76 -8.37
C LEU A 59 -12.43 20.02 -7.67
N LEU A 60 -13.33 20.87 -7.15
CA LEU A 60 -12.95 22.12 -6.49
C LEU A 60 -12.35 21.92 -5.09
N GLN A 61 -12.38 20.70 -4.54
CA GLN A 61 -11.80 20.44 -3.23
C GLN A 61 -10.27 20.41 -3.31
N PRO A 62 -9.55 20.91 -2.29
CA PRO A 62 -8.10 20.91 -2.25
C PRO A 62 -7.55 19.50 -2.02
N ASN A 63 -7.60 18.68 -3.06
CA ASN A 63 -7.26 17.26 -3.03
C ASN A 63 -5.91 16.98 -3.73
N GLY A 64 -5.19 18.02 -4.15
CA GLY A 64 -3.89 17.90 -4.82
C GLY A 64 -3.97 17.50 -6.31
N TRP A 65 -5.14 17.57 -6.93
CA TRP A 65 -5.36 17.29 -8.34
C TRP A 65 -5.33 18.59 -9.15
N THR A 66 -4.60 18.59 -10.26
CA THR A 66 -4.69 19.64 -11.28
C THR A 66 -5.53 19.14 -12.45
N TRP A 67 -6.30 20.04 -13.05
CA TRP A 67 -7.08 19.75 -14.23
C TRP A 67 -6.92 20.88 -15.25
N GLY A 68 -6.97 20.48 -16.51
CA GLY A 68 -6.76 21.35 -17.65
C GLY A 68 -7.43 20.78 -18.87
N MET A 69 -7.51 21.59 -19.91
CA MET A 69 -7.87 21.15 -21.25
C MET A 69 -6.93 21.81 -22.25
N GLU A 70 -6.76 21.17 -23.40
CA GLU A 70 -5.90 21.66 -24.47
C GLU A 70 -6.35 23.04 -24.99
N GLU A 71 -5.36 23.86 -25.37
CA GLU A 71 -5.55 25.29 -25.60
C GLU A 71 -6.70 25.65 -26.54
N THR A 72 -7.63 26.42 -25.98
CA THR A 72 -8.29 27.59 -26.60
C THR A 72 -8.94 27.39 -27.98
N TYR A 73 -9.34 26.18 -28.36
CA TYR A 73 -10.21 25.98 -29.51
C TYR A 73 -11.14 24.78 -29.32
N GLY A 74 -12.45 25.05 -29.27
CA GLY A 74 -13.46 24.00 -29.17
C GLY A 74 -14.77 24.46 -28.54
N ILE A 75 -15.84 23.73 -28.84
CA ILE A 75 -17.19 23.97 -28.28
C ILE A 75 -17.17 23.81 -26.75
N GLY A 76 -16.31 22.93 -26.22
CA GLY A 76 -16.11 22.75 -24.78
C GLY A 76 -15.61 24.02 -24.09
N TRP A 77 -14.61 24.70 -24.65
CA TRP A 77 -14.06 25.94 -24.08
C TRP A 77 -15.10 27.06 -24.04
N GLU A 78 -15.82 27.24 -25.15
CA GLU A 78 -16.89 28.23 -25.25
C GLU A 78 -18.05 27.92 -24.29
N TRP A 79 -18.33 26.64 -24.06
CA TRP A 79 -19.32 26.22 -23.09
C TRP A 79 -18.90 26.58 -21.65
N PHE A 80 -17.65 26.30 -21.24
CA PHE A 80 -17.14 26.69 -19.93
C PHE A 80 -17.20 28.21 -19.74
N ARG A 81 -16.79 28.98 -20.76
CA ARG A 81 -16.82 30.45 -20.74
C ARG A 81 -18.24 31.04 -20.65
N LYS A 82 -19.21 30.43 -21.33
CA LYS A 82 -20.61 30.90 -21.37
C LYS A 82 -21.50 30.29 -20.28
N SER A 83 -21.01 29.31 -19.54
CA SER A 83 -21.81 28.64 -18.51
C SER A 83 -22.28 29.61 -17.43
N THR A 84 -23.56 29.54 -17.07
CA THR A 84 -24.17 30.37 -16.02
C THR A 84 -24.04 29.72 -14.64
N VAL A 85 -23.70 28.43 -14.60
CA VAL A 85 -23.62 27.65 -13.36
C VAL A 85 -22.38 28.08 -12.55
N PRO A 86 -22.54 28.48 -11.27
CA PRO A 86 -21.44 29.02 -10.46
C PRO A 86 -20.31 28.01 -10.21
N THR A 87 -20.63 26.72 -10.07
CA THR A 87 -19.63 25.65 -9.90
C THR A 87 -18.70 25.54 -11.10
N VAL A 88 -19.25 25.58 -12.32
CA VAL A 88 -18.48 25.49 -13.57
C VAL A 88 -17.57 26.71 -13.75
N MET A 89 -18.07 27.89 -13.39
CA MET A 89 -17.28 29.14 -13.42
C MET A 89 -16.09 29.07 -12.44
N ASN A 90 -16.28 28.50 -11.25
CA ASN A 90 -15.20 28.32 -10.29
C ASN A 90 -14.17 27.29 -10.77
N ILE A 91 -14.59 26.24 -11.47
CA ILE A 91 -13.70 25.25 -12.09
C ILE A 91 -12.87 25.89 -13.19
N TYR A 92 -13.50 26.70 -14.04
CA TYR A 92 -12.84 27.43 -15.11
C TYR A 92 -11.73 28.36 -14.58
N LYS A 93 -11.95 29.02 -13.45
CA LYS A 93 -10.94 29.91 -12.82
C LYS A 93 -9.72 29.18 -12.26
N HIS A 94 -9.87 27.93 -11.85
CA HIS A 94 -8.80 27.13 -11.24
C HIS A 94 -8.19 26.12 -12.23
N MET A 95 -8.58 26.18 -13.49
CA MET A 95 -8.08 25.30 -14.55
C MET A 95 -6.70 25.75 -15.01
N GLU A 96 -5.76 24.81 -15.11
CA GLU A 96 -4.46 25.07 -15.74
C GLU A 96 -4.60 24.94 -17.26
N VAL A 97 -4.21 25.99 -17.99
CA VAL A 97 -4.18 25.99 -19.45
C VAL A 97 -2.74 25.72 -19.87
N HIS A 98 -2.54 24.64 -20.64
CA HIS A 98 -1.27 24.19 -21.17
C HIS A 98 -1.33 24.07 -22.69
#